data_AF-A0A970RUC8-F1
#
_entry.id   AF-A0A970RUC8-F1
#
_cell.length_a   1.000
_cell.length_b   1.000
_cell.length_c   1.000
_cell.angle_alpha   90.00
_cell.angle_beta   90.00
_cell.angle_gamma   90.00
#
_symmetry.space_group_name_H-M   'P 1'
#
loop_
_entity.id
_entity.type
_entity.pdbx_description
1 polymer ?
#
loop_
_entity_poly.entity_id
_entity_poly.type
_entity_poly.pdbx_seq_one_letter_code
_entity_poly.pdbx_strand_id
1 'polypeptide(L)'
;MDKEILRAELKSEITDELLYNILKENIAAGNNKLAQTVSEEVITVDSDWLDTIAAYLLSVEKIVLNPKTFIKDVREVVPVEKARRVDAESIRYLASHSEDIRRIDRRGNVEPIRVLAKAMQEDLATYENRVVYTLLHRLKVFLEERYNSLKETVTDFETTNLKMDSGFNIGKASVSYRLDMEIRQRKDSCGKEILERLEEVRHRVRILCNTPFFRSLSSTKLITPPIQRTNLLVGNPDYNNAYRLWLFISAFRTIGYSVAVSSKDLPFDNDYFDDLTGVVAESLKVLIKNNVLRAEQYKGIKLTGRKVKRYTAYKKSALDTGAGAEYNKLVLGGDGINQYYYEKMKALVKSVSKKSTAKDVEDIKRINANFRRFYKGLSKINNALLYDIMKLGAEEKYKSAPADTVLKKKQNELKAQREISKKYSLLVELKEAELESLKAKELSIKQKLRKLEVDVEARLYKEKQKKILKTKKFVKDAPPQEIDLKSDEDKE
;
A
#
# COMPACT_ATOMS: atom_id res chain seq x y z
N MET A 1 -51.57 30.97 -18.77
CA MET A 1 -51.15 30.18 -19.94
C MET A 1 -50.18 29.10 -19.49
N ASP A 2 -50.75 27.92 -19.38
CA ASP A 2 -50.61 27.10 -18.17
C ASP A 2 -49.98 25.76 -18.46
N LYS A 3 -49.67 24.99 -17.41
CA LYS A 3 -49.30 23.57 -17.50
C LYS A 3 -50.28 22.73 -18.32
N GLU A 4 -51.45 23.28 -18.63
CA GLU A 4 -52.43 22.75 -19.57
C GLU A 4 -52.03 22.90 -21.03
N ILE A 5 -51.23 23.88 -21.45
CA ILE A 5 -50.74 23.98 -22.84
C ILE A 5 -49.79 22.81 -23.12
N LEU A 6 -48.76 22.60 -22.30
CA LEU A 6 -47.87 21.43 -22.41
C LEU A 6 -48.57 20.07 -22.11
N ARG A 7 -49.76 20.05 -21.47
CA ARG A 7 -50.55 18.82 -21.26
C ARG A 7 -51.66 18.62 -22.31
N ALA A 8 -52.13 19.68 -22.95
CA ALA A 8 -53.13 19.66 -24.01
C ALA A 8 -52.45 19.50 -25.37
N GLU A 9 -51.32 20.17 -25.59
CA GLU A 9 -50.40 19.95 -26.73
C GLU A 9 -49.90 18.49 -26.77
N LEU A 10 -49.69 17.85 -25.62
CA LEU A 10 -49.35 16.42 -25.55
C LEU A 10 -50.56 15.46 -25.58
N LYS A 11 -51.79 15.97 -25.52
CA LYS A 11 -53.03 15.15 -25.53
C LYS A 11 -53.83 15.23 -26.84
N SER A 12 -53.57 16.21 -27.70
CA SER A 12 -54.14 16.29 -29.05
C SER A 12 -53.02 16.40 -30.08
N GLU A 13 -52.79 15.31 -30.81
CA GLU A 13 -52.19 15.29 -32.16
C GLU A 13 -50.88 16.09 -32.39
N ILE A 14 -49.96 16.15 -31.44
CA ILE A 14 -48.55 16.36 -31.82
C ILE A 14 -48.02 15.03 -32.33
N THR A 15 -47.83 14.94 -33.65
CA THR A 15 -47.12 13.80 -34.24
C THR A 15 -45.70 13.73 -33.68
N ASP A 16 -45.17 12.52 -33.56
CA ASP A 16 -43.82 12.28 -33.05
C ASP A 16 -42.74 13.08 -33.78
N GLU A 17 -42.99 13.35 -35.06
CA GLU A 17 -42.15 14.17 -35.93
C GLU A 17 -42.19 15.65 -35.55
N LEU A 18 -43.36 16.20 -35.22
CA LEU A 18 -43.50 17.61 -34.84
C LEU A 18 -42.86 17.87 -33.47
N LEU A 19 -42.98 16.95 -32.51
CA LEU A 19 -42.26 17.05 -31.24
C LEU A 19 -40.74 16.99 -31.43
N TYR A 20 -40.26 16.08 -32.30
CA TYR A 20 -38.84 15.96 -32.62
C TYR A 20 -38.29 17.26 -33.23
N ASN A 21 -38.98 17.82 -34.23
CA ASN A 21 -38.54 19.02 -34.91
C ASN A 21 -38.49 20.24 -33.97
N ILE A 22 -39.51 20.43 -33.13
CA ILE A 22 -39.52 21.50 -32.12
C ILE A 22 -38.33 21.33 -31.15
N LEU A 23 -38.09 20.11 -30.65
CA LEU A 23 -36.95 19.86 -29.76
C LEU A 23 -35.62 20.15 -30.45
N LYS A 24 -35.44 19.69 -31.69
CA LYS A 24 -34.23 19.89 -32.49
C LYS A 24 -33.96 21.38 -32.73
N GLU A 25 -34.96 22.15 -33.14
CA GLU A 25 -34.84 23.60 -33.33
C GLU A 25 -34.47 24.34 -32.04
N ASN A 26 -35.10 23.98 -30.92
CA ASN A 26 -34.81 24.60 -29.63
C ASN A 26 -33.42 24.23 -29.09
N ILE A 27 -32.94 23.02 -29.37
CA ILE A 27 -31.57 22.60 -29.05
C ILE A 27 -30.58 23.40 -29.92
N ALA A 28 -30.82 23.49 -31.23
CA ALA A 28 -29.97 24.22 -32.16
C ALA A 28 -29.87 25.72 -31.80
N ALA A 29 -30.97 26.34 -31.37
CA ALA A 29 -31.01 27.72 -30.91
C ALA A 29 -30.40 27.96 -29.51
N GLY A 30 -30.08 26.89 -28.77
CA GLY A 30 -29.45 26.97 -27.45
C GLY A 30 -28.00 27.46 -27.49
N ASN A 31 -27.44 27.75 -26.31
CA ASN A 31 -26.02 28.09 -26.19
C ASN A 31 -25.16 26.81 -26.16
N ASN A 32 -24.95 26.24 -27.35
CA ASN A 32 -24.24 24.98 -27.54
C ASN A 32 -22.73 25.18 -27.46
N LYS A 33 -22.08 24.46 -26.54
CA LYS A 33 -20.62 24.37 -26.46
C LYS A 33 -20.19 22.99 -26.91
N LEU A 34 -19.46 22.93 -28.02
CA LEU A 34 -18.94 21.71 -28.60
C LEU A 34 -17.41 21.68 -28.51
N ALA A 35 -16.86 20.53 -28.14
CA ALA A 35 -15.44 20.27 -28.17
C ALA A 35 -15.21 18.81 -28.56
N GLN A 36 -14.39 18.59 -29.58
CA GLN A 36 -13.96 17.26 -29.99
C GLN A 36 -12.44 17.27 -30.02
N THR A 37 -11.85 16.41 -29.20
CA THR A 37 -10.40 16.36 -29.03
C THR A 37 -9.93 14.96 -29.29
N VAL A 38 -8.93 14.80 -30.14
CA VAL A 38 -8.18 13.56 -30.28
C VAL A 38 -6.89 13.72 -29.50
N SER A 39 -6.70 12.90 -28.49
CA SER A 39 -5.48 12.85 -27.70
C SER A 39 -4.71 11.58 -28.05
N GLU A 40 -3.46 11.76 -28.44
CA GLU A 40 -2.50 10.68 -28.67
C GLU A 40 -1.45 10.74 -27.55
N GLU A 41 -1.30 9.62 -26.84
CA GLU A 41 -0.21 9.45 -25.90
C GLU A 41 1.04 8.98 -26.66
N VAL A 42 2.02 9.87 -26.78
CA VAL A 42 3.32 9.56 -27.39
C VAL A 42 4.32 9.32 -26.28
N ILE A 43 4.80 8.09 -26.16
CA ILE A 43 5.81 7.73 -25.17
C ILE A 43 7.17 8.05 -25.76
N THR A 44 7.83 9.03 -25.16
CA THR A 44 9.21 9.38 -25.44
C THR A 44 10.07 8.71 -24.39
N VAL A 45 10.84 7.70 -24.77
CA VAL A 45 11.79 7.06 -23.85
C VAL A 45 13.15 7.71 -24.07
N ASP A 46 13.78 8.14 -22.99
CA ASP A 46 15.18 8.54 -23.04
C ASP A 46 16.02 7.28 -23.28
N SER A 47 16.61 7.14 -24.47
CA SER A 47 17.36 5.93 -24.84
C SER A 47 18.74 5.85 -24.18
N ASP A 48 19.23 6.95 -23.62
CA ASP A 48 20.62 7.07 -23.17
C ASP A 48 20.98 6.06 -22.07
N TRP A 49 20.03 5.73 -21.21
CA TRP A 49 20.24 4.77 -20.13
C TRP A 49 20.31 3.32 -20.63
N LEU A 50 19.54 2.97 -21.66
CA LEU A 50 19.57 1.64 -22.27
C LEU A 50 20.93 1.42 -22.95
N ASP A 51 21.41 2.42 -23.67
CA ASP A 51 22.70 2.37 -24.35
C ASP A 51 23.87 2.30 -23.35
N THR A 52 23.77 3.06 -22.25
CA THR A 52 24.74 3.00 -21.15
C THR A 52 24.79 1.60 -20.52
N ILE A 53 23.63 0.98 -20.26
CA ILE A 53 23.57 -0.38 -19.70
C ILE A 53 24.14 -1.39 -20.68
N ALA A 54 23.75 -1.32 -21.96
CA ALA A 54 24.23 -2.23 -22.99
C ALA A 54 25.76 -2.17 -23.15
N ALA A 55 26.34 -0.97 -23.10
CA ALA A 55 27.78 -0.76 -23.18
C ALA A 55 28.53 -1.40 -22.00
N TYR A 56 28.06 -1.19 -20.77
CA TYR A 56 28.70 -1.78 -19.59
C TYR A 56 28.44 -3.30 -19.45
N LEU A 57 27.34 -3.80 -20.00
CA LEU A 57 27.00 -5.22 -19.97
C LEU A 57 28.05 -6.07 -20.69
N LEU A 58 28.67 -5.56 -21.76
CA LEU A 58 29.74 -6.26 -22.47
C LEU A 58 30.95 -6.58 -21.56
N SER A 59 31.31 -5.67 -20.65
CA SER A 59 32.35 -5.94 -19.65
C SER A 59 31.90 -6.97 -18.60
N VAL A 60 30.63 -6.95 -18.22
CA VAL A 60 30.07 -7.95 -17.29
C VAL A 60 30.08 -9.34 -17.93
N GLU A 61 29.74 -9.45 -19.21
CA GLU A 61 29.80 -10.70 -19.99
C GLU A 61 31.22 -11.28 -19.99
N LYS A 62 32.25 -10.45 -20.20
CA LYS A 62 33.65 -10.88 -20.14
C LYS A 62 34.04 -11.44 -18.77
N ILE A 63 33.60 -10.82 -17.68
CA ILE A 63 33.86 -11.31 -16.32
C ILE A 63 33.18 -12.65 -16.08
N VAL A 64 31.93 -12.80 -16.53
CA VAL A 64 31.16 -14.04 -16.34
C VAL A 64 31.77 -15.20 -17.14
N LEU A 65 32.34 -14.93 -18.31
CA LEU A 65 33.06 -15.92 -19.11
C LEU A 65 34.39 -16.33 -18.47
N ASN A 66 35.14 -15.36 -17.93
CA ASN A 66 36.46 -15.59 -17.33
C ASN A 66 36.54 -15.03 -15.89
N PRO A 67 35.85 -15.66 -14.92
CA PRO A 67 35.84 -15.19 -13.55
C PRO A 67 37.19 -15.41 -12.89
N LYS A 68 37.57 -14.50 -11.98
CA LYS A 68 38.82 -14.66 -11.22
C LYS A 68 38.61 -15.65 -10.09
N THR A 69 39.37 -16.74 -10.09
CA THR A 69 39.38 -17.73 -9.01
C THR A 69 40.43 -17.38 -7.95
N PHE A 70 40.14 -17.73 -6.70
CA PHE A 70 41.09 -17.66 -5.59
C PHE A 70 41.41 -19.07 -5.13
N ILE A 71 42.69 -19.43 -5.06
CA ILE A 71 43.08 -20.76 -4.60
C ILE A 71 42.99 -20.80 -3.08
N LYS A 72 42.10 -21.65 -2.56
CA LYS A 72 41.90 -21.87 -1.14
C LYS A 72 42.44 -23.24 -0.74
N ASP A 73 43.17 -23.25 0.36
CA ASP A 73 43.62 -24.48 1.00
C ASP A 73 42.47 -25.08 1.81
N VAL A 74 41.90 -26.19 1.33
CA VAL A 74 40.85 -26.94 2.02
C VAL A 74 41.45 -28.21 2.58
N ARG A 75 41.13 -28.50 3.85
CA ARG A 75 41.59 -29.72 4.53
C ARG A 75 40.48 -30.74 4.50
N GLU A 76 40.79 -31.93 4.02
CA GLU A 76 39.82 -33.03 3.91
C GLU A 76 40.47 -34.32 4.39
N VAL A 77 39.69 -35.14 5.10
CA VAL A 77 40.12 -36.47 5.55
C VAL A 77 39.94 -37.43 4.39
N VAL A 78 41.04 -37.85 3.78
CA VAL A 78 41.05 -38.74 2.62
C VAL A 78 41.68 -40.07 3.00
N PRO A 79 41.35 -41.18 2.30
CA PRO A 79 42.12 -42.41 2.40
C PRO A 79 43.60 -42.14 2.16
N VAL A 80 44.48 -42.78 2.94
CA VAL A 80 45.93 -42.52 2.89
C VAL A 80 46.50 -42.60 1.46
N GLU A 81 45.94 -43.49 0.64
CA GLU A 81 46.32 -43.71 -0.76
C GLU A 81 46.07 -42.48 -1.67
N LYS A 82 45.08 -41.64 -1.32
CA LYS A 82 44.74 -40.42 -2.07
C LYS A 82 45.46 -39.18 -1.54
N ALA A 83 46.13 -39.28 -0.39
CA ALA A 83 46.84 -38.15 0.20
C ALA A 83 48.14 -37.88 -0.57
N ARG A 84 48.26 -36.71 -1.22
CA ARG A 84 49.51 -36.30 -1.90
C ARG A 84 50.59 -35.80 -0.97
N ARG A 85 50.22 -35.14 0.14
CA ARG A 85 51.15 -34.50 1.08
C ARG A 85 50.57 -34.49 2.49
N VAL A 86 51.42 -34.78 3.47
CA VAL A 86 51.08 -34.88 4.90
C VAL A 86 51.85 -33.78 5.64
N ASP A 87 51.14 -32.97 6.42
CA ASP A 87 51.72 -31.88 7.21
C ASP A 87 51.70 -32.23 8.71
N ALA A 88 52.38 -31.43 9.56
CA ALA A 88 52.41 -31.66 11.00
C ALA A 88 51.02 -31.63 11.67
N GLU A 89 50.05 -30.93 11.08
CA GLU A 89 48.65 -30.96 11.54
C GLU A 89 47.95 -32.26 11.16
N SER A 90 48.29 -32.87 10.03
CA SER A 90 47.77 -34.18 9.63
C SER A 90 48.16 -35.24 10.66
N ILE A 91 49.38 -35.17 11.18
CA ILE A 91 49.87 -36.03 12.26
C ILE A 91 49.10 -35.77 13.56
N ARG A 92 48.86 -34.49 13.91
CA ARG A 92 48.07 -34.12 15.10
C ARG A 92 46.61 -34.58 15.01
N TYR A 93 46.00 -34.48 13.84
CA TYR A 93 44.65 -34.98 13.59
C TYR A 93 44.61 -36.51 13.76
N LEU A 94 45.56 -37.23 13.15
CA LEU A 94 45.64 -38.68 13.26
C LEU A 94 45.86 -39.14 14.71
N ALA A 95 46.68 -38.41 15.48
CA ALA A 95 46.93 -38.71 16.88
C ALA A 95 45.69 -38.53 17.79
N SER A 96 44.72 -37.72 17.36
CA SER A 96 43.46 -37.50 18.10
C SER A 96 42.32 -38.39 17.63
N HIS A 97 42.41 -39.01 16.45
CA HIS A 97 41.36 -39.82 15.84
C HIS A 97 41.86 -41.24 15.62
N SER A 98 41.88 -42.03 16.69
CA SER A 98 42.37 -43.41 16.66
C SER A 98 41.56 -44.32 15.72
N GLU A 99 40.30 -43.99 15.42
CA GLU A 99 39.49 -44.70 14.42
C GLU A 99 40.08 -44.66 13.00
N ASP A 100 40.94 -43.69 12.69
CA ASP A 100 41.58 -43.56 11.38
C ASP A 100 42.90 -44.33 11.29
N ILE A 101 43.25 -45.13 12.31
CA ILE A 101 44.46 -45.96 12.38
C ILE A 101 44.09 -47.43 12.13
N ARG A 102 44.77 -48.07 11.17
CA ARG A 102 44.58 -49.48 10.83
C ARG A 102 45.27 -50.38 11.85
N ARG A 103 46.53 -50.07 12.14
CA ARG A 103 47.42 -50.91 12.93
C ARG A 103 48.51 -50.05 13.54
N ILE A 104 48.92 -50.43 14.74
CA ILE A 104 50.13 -49.95 15.38
C ILE A 104 51.06 -51.17 15.51
N ASP A 105 52.25 -51.08 14.93
CA ASP A 105 53.24 -52.16 14.99
C ASP A 105 53.91 -52.22 16.38
N ARG A 106 54.50 -53.36 16.75
CA ARG A 106 55.18 -53.54 18.06
C ARG A 106 56.36 -52.58 18.26
N ARG A 107 56.84 -51.95 17.18
CA ARG A 107 57.90 -50.92 17.15
C ARG A 107 57.37 -49.48 17.29
N GLY A 108 56.06 -49.29 17.45
CA GLY A 108 55.43 -47.98 17.57
C GLY A 108 55.11 -47.28 16.23
N ASN A 109 55.27 -47.98 15.10
CA ASN A 109 54.91 -47.42 13.78
C ASN A 109 53.39 -47.47 13.57
N VAL A 110 52.81 -46.37 13.08
CA VAL A 110 51.37 -46.22 12.89
C VAL A 110 51.03 -46.31 11.40
N GLU A 111 50.13 -47.24 11.04
CA GLU A 111 49.58 -47.37 9.68
C GLU A 111 48.17 -46.75 9.63
N PRO A 112 47.98 -45.56 9.04
CA PRO A 112 46.65 -44.93 8.95
C PRO A 112 45.79 -45.52 7.83
N ILE A 113 44.48 -45.55 8.05
CA ILE A 113 43.43 -45.80 7.03
C ILE A 113 43.12 -44.49 6.30
N ARG A 114 42.92 -43.40 7.06
CA ARG A 114 42.62 -42.06 6.54
C ARG A 114 43.55 -41.02 7.16
N VAL A 115 43.87 -39.97 6.41
CA VAL A 115 44.75 -38.88 6.85
C VAL A 115 44.14 -37.55 6.40
N LEU A 116 44.24 -36.53 7.25
CA LEU A 116 43.89 -35.17 6.90
C LEU A 116 44.87 -34.66 5.83
N ALA A 117 44.43 -34.53 4.58
CA ALA A 117 45.22 -34.01 3.48
C ALA A 117 44.85 -32.56 3.19
N LYS A 118 45.85 -31.80 2.72
CA LYS A 118 45.68 -30.44 2.23
C LYS A 118 45.40 -30.49 0.72
N ALA A 119 44.18 -30.14 0.32
CA ALA A 119 43.77 -30.01 -1.07
C ALA A 119 43.68 -28.54 -1.45
N MET A 120 44.23 -28.19 -2.62
CA MET A 120 44.01 -26.87 -3.21
C MET A 120 42.70 -26.91 -3.99
N GLN A 121 41.74 -26.07 -3.61
CA GLN A 121 40.48 -25.90 -4.32
C GLN A 121 40.38 -24.48 -4.84
N GLU A 122 39.89 -24.34 -6.07
CA GLU A 122 39.59 -23.02 -6.64
C GLU A 122 38.25 -22.52 -6.10
N ASP A 123 38.29 -21.40 -5.40
CA ASP A 123 37.12 -20.70 -4.91
C ASP A 123 36.74 -19.58 -5.88
N LEU A 124 35.55 -19.71 -6.46
CA LEU A 124 34.95 -18.68 -7.32
C LEU A 124 34.30 -17.55 -6.50
N ALA A 125 34.04 -17.74 -5.20
CA ALA A 125 33.32 -16.81 -4.34
C ALA A 125 34.17 -15.63 -3.83
N THR A 126 35.03 -15.08 -4.68
CA THR A 126 35.79 -13.85 -4.39
C THR A 126 34.86 -12.67 -4.18
N TYR A 127 35.34 -11.65 -3.46
CA TYR A 127 34.55 -10.45 -3.16
C TYR A 127 34.01 -9.80 -4.45
N GLU A 128 34.86 -9.65 -5.46
CA GLU A 128 34.55 -9.01 -6.72
C GLU A 128 33.57 -9.83 -7.57
N ASN A 129 33.73 -11.16 -7.61
CA ASN A 129 32.77 -12.03 -8.28
C ASN A 129 31.40 -11.95 -7.58
N ARG A 130 31.37 -11.86 -6.25
CA ARG A 130 30.14 -11.65 -5.48
C ARG A 130 29.51 -10.27 -5.74
N VAL A 131 30.32 -9.24 -6.02
CA VAL A 131 29.82 -7.91 -6.45
C VAL A 131 29.11 -8.04 -7.80
N VAL A 132 29.74 -8.71 -8.78
CA VAL A 132 29.16 -8.92 -10.11
C VAL A 132 27.91 -9.80 -10.05
N TYR A 133 27.92 -10.85 -9.23
CA TYR A 133 26.74 -11.68 -8.98
C TYR A 133 25.58 -10.86 -8.42
N THR A 134 25.86 -10.02 -7.41
CA THR A 134 24.84 -9.15 -6.82
C THR A 134 24.37 -8.09 -7.83
N LEU A 135 25.26 -7.58 -8.68
CA LEU A 135 24.93 -6.64 -9.75
C LEU A 135 23.94 -7.24 -10.74
N LEU A 136 24.19 -8.47 -11.22
CA LEU A 136 23.29 -9.17 -12.13
C LEU A 136 21.90 -9.38 -11.52
N HIS A 137 21.83 -9.75 -10.24
CA HIS A 137 20.56 -9.87 -9.55
C HIS A 137 19.81 -8.53 -9.49
N ARG A 138 20.51 -7.44 -9.17
CA ARG A 138 19.92 -6.09 -9.13
C ARG A 138 19.48 -5.62 -10.52
N LEU A 139 20.29 -5.87 -11.54
CA LEU A 139 20.01 -5.50 -12.93
C LEU A 139 18.79 -6.25 -13.48
N LYS A 140 18.67 -7.55 -13.17
CA LYS A 140 17.49 -8.34 -13.52
C LYS A 140 16.21 -7.71 -12.96
N VAL A 141 16.17 -7.42 -11.65
CA VAL A 141 14.99 -6.79 -11.02
C VAL A 141 14.71 -5.42 -11.63
N PHE A 142 15.75 -4.61 -11.81
CA PHE A 142 15.65 -3.26 -12.38
C PHE A 142 15.05 -3.25 -13.80
N LEU A 143 15.45 -4.20 -14.65
CA LEU A 143 14.95 -4.31 -16.01
C LEU A 143 13.52 -4.89 -16.05
N GLU A 144 13.20 -5.86 -15.21
CA GLU A 144 11.85 -6.43 -15.11
C GLU A 144 10.81 -5.38 -14.66
N GLU A 145 11.13 -4.59 -13.63
CA GLU A 145 10.26 -3.52 -13.15
C GLU A 145 9.97 -2.49 -14.25
N ARG A 146 11.00 -2.10 -15.01
CA ARG A 146 10.87 -1.15 -16.13
C ARG A 146 10.14 -1.73 -17.33
N TYR A 147 10.43 -2.98 -17.68
CA TYR A 147 9.74 -3.66 -18.76
C TYR A 147 8.24 -3.74 -18.48
N ASN A 148 7.85 -4.12 -17.26
CA ASN A 148 6.44 -4.18 -16.90
C ASN A 148 5.78 -2.79 -16.90
N SER A 149 6.47 -1.77 -16.35
CA SER A 149 5.97 -0.39 -16.35
C SER A 149 5.80 0.15 -17.77
N LEU A 150 6.78 -0.10 -18.64
CA LEU A 150 6.75 0.34 -20.04
C LEU A 150 5.70 -0.45 -20.82
N LYS A 151 5.55 -1.76 -20.61
CA LYS A 151 4.54 -2.58 -21.28
C LYS A 151 3.11 -2.14 -20.95
N GLU A 152 2.85 -1.72 -19.71
CA GLU A 152 1.56 -1.16 -19.31
C GLU A 152 1.32 0.24 -19.90
N THR A 153 2.39 1.00 -20.14
CA THR A 153 2.28 2.37 -20.68
C THR A 153 2.22 2.37 -22.22
N VAL A 154 3.01 1.53 -22.91
CA VAL A 154 3.16 1.38 -24.39
C VAL A 154 1.92 0.82 -25.09
N THR A 155 0.84 0.59 -24.36
CA THR A 155 -0.48 0.56 -24.99
C THR A 155 -0.86 1.97 -25.38
N ASP A 156 -0.36 2.45 -26.51
CA ASP A 156 -0.71 3.74 -27.07
C ASP A 156 -2.23 3.77 -27.29
N PHE A 157 -2.95 4.59 -26.54
CA PHE A 157 -4.37 4.83 -26.75
C PHE A 157 -4.54 6.14 -27.51
N GLU A 158 -5.19 6.05 -28.66
CA GLU A 158 -5.80 7.21 -29.29
C GLU A 158 -7.18 7.38 -28.65
N THR A 159 -7.35 8.48 -27.92
CA THR A 159 -8.62 8.80 -27.24
C THR A 159 -9.29 9.94 -27.96
N THR A 160 -10.44 9.66 -28.56
CA THR A 160 -11.32 10.67 -29.15
C THR A 160 -12.42 10.99 -28.15
N ASN A 161 -12.43 12.23 -27.65
CA ASN A 161 -13.45 12.73 -26.76
C ASN A 161 -14.37 13.69 -27.51
N LEU A 162 -15.68 13.53 -27.39
CA LEU A 162 -16.69 14.48 -27.84
C LEU A 162 -17.50 14.97 -26.65
N LYS A 163 -17.55 16.29 -26.48
CA LYS A 163 -18.35 16.96 -25.45
C LYS A 163 -19.28 17.97 -26.09
N MET A 164 -20.55 17.88 -25.73
CA MET A 164 -21.57 18.87 -26.09
C MET A 164 -22.38 19.22 -24.84
N ASP A 165 -22.30 20.46 -24.41
CA ASP A 165 -23.07 21.00 -23.28
C ASP A 165 -23.97 22.14 -23.77
N SER A 166 -25.24 22.12 -23.40
CA SER A 166 -26.16 23.20 -23.72
C SER A 166 -27.33 23.26 -22.76
N GLY A 167 -27.95 24.43 -22.69
CA GLY A 167 -29.14 24.68 -21.90
C GLY A 167 -30.07 25.63 -22.65
N PHE A 168 -31.35 25.30 -22.62
CA PHE A 168 -32.40 26.08 -23.28
C PHE A 168 -33.70 25.99 -22.47
N ASN A 169 -34.63 26.90 -22.74
CA ASN A 169 -35.91 26.95 -22.05
C ASN A 169 -37.02 26.63 -23.04
N ILE A 170 -37.90 25.70 -22.67
CA ILE A 170 -39.14 25.42 -23.39
C ILE A 170 -40.30 25.91 -22.51
N GLY A 171 -40.84 27.08 -22.81
CA GLY A 171 -41.89 27.72 -22.01
C GLY A 171 -41.45 27.94 -20.55
N LYS A 172 -42.02 27.19 -19.61
CA LYS A 172 -41.67 27.25 -18.16
C LYS A 172 -40.68 26.17 -17.72
N ALA A 173 -40.28 25.27 -18.61
CA ALA A 173 -39.31 24.22 -18.33
C ALA A 173 -37.90 24.66 -18.75
N SER A 174 -36.93 24.50 -17.86
CA SER A 174 -35.52 24.66 -18.21
C SER A 174 -34.92 23.28 -18.49
N VAL A 175 -34.34 23.12 -19.67
CA VAL A 175 -33.72 21.88 -20.13
C VAL A 175 -32.22 22.12 -20.22
N SER A 176 -31.45 21.25 -19.59
CA SER A 176 -29.99 21.26 -19.67
C SER A 176 -29.52 19.85 -19.99
N TYR A 177 -28.58 19.71 -20.91
CA TYR A 177 -27.98 18.43 -21.23
C TYR A 177 -26.46 18.53 -21.34
N ARG A 178 -25.82 17.38 -21.10
CA ARG A 178 -24.39 17.14 -21.28
C ARG A 178 -24.24 15.81 -22.01
N LEU A 179 -23.70 15.85 -23.21
CA LEU A 179 -23.26 14.68 -23.96
C LEU A 179 -21.75 14.56 -23.79
N ASP A 180 -21.29 13.45 -23.25
CA ASP A 180 -19.87 13.12 -23.07
C ASP A 180 -19.66 11.72 -23.66
N MET A 181 -18.87 11.64 -24.74
CA MET A 181 -18.58 10.40 -25.44
C MET A 181 -17.07 10.24 -25.57
N GLU A 182 -16.57 9.06 -25.20
CA GLU A 182 -15.14 8.72 -25.23
C GLU A 182 -14.97 7.44 -26.06
N ILE A 183 -14.14 7.52 -27.10
CA ILE A 183 -13.70 6.36 -27.89
C ILE A 183 -12.21 6.17 -27.62
N ARG A 184 -11.84 4.99 -27.09
CA ARG A 184 -10.44 4.60 -26.89
C ARG A 184 -10.07 3.52 -27.89
N GLN A 185 -9.14 3.83 -28.78
CA GLN A 185 -8.60 2.89 -29.75
C GLN A 185 -7.13 2.61 -29.45
N ARG A 186 -6.73 1.34 -29.51
CA ARG A 186 -5.32 0.95 -29.37
C ARG A 186 -4.60 1.20 -30.69
N LYS A 187 -3.55 2.02 -30.64
CA LYS A 187 -2.64 2.27 -31.76
C LYS A 187 -1.35 1.49 -31.55
N ASP A 188 -0.68 1.19 -32.65
CA ASP A 188 0.27 0.09 -32.72
C ASP A 188 1.60 0.57 -33.32
N SER A 189 2.09 1.76 -32.94
CA SER A 189 3.09 2.43 -33.80
C SER A 189 4.15 3.35 -33.19
N CYS A 190 4.34 3.50 -31.87
CA CYS A 190 5.50 4.29 -31.39
C CYS A 190 6.39 3.57 -30.37
N GLY A 191 5.84 2.81 -29.42
CA GLY A 191 6.67 2.20 -28.36
C GLY A 191 7.31 0.83 -28.68
N LYS A 192 7.06 0.23 -29.85
CA LYS A 192 7.52 -1.14 -30.17
C LYS A 192 9.05 -1.27 -30.26
N GLU A 193 9.72 -0.37 -30.97
CA GLU A 193 11.18 -0.42 -31.17
C GLU A 193 11.96 -0.35 -29.85
N ILE A 194 11.49 0.50 -28.93
CA ILE A 194 12.14 0.67 -27.62
C ILE A 194 11.87 -0.54 -26.72
N LEU A 195 10.66 -1.09 -26.80
CA LEU A 195 10.32 -2.31 -26.09
C LEU A 195 11.15 -3.50 -26.59
N GLU A 196 11.37 -3.60 -27.91
CA GLU A 196 12.25 -4.60 -28.52
C GLU A 196 13.70 -4.45 -28.03
N ARG A 197 14.27 -3.23 -28.06
CA ARG A 197 15.62 -2.98 -27.53
C ARG A 197 15.74 -3.31 -26.04
N LEU A 198 14.73 -2.98 -25.24
CA LEU A 198 14.69 -3.33 -23.82
C LEU A 198 14.62 -4.85 -23.62
N GLU A 199 13.82 -5.55 -24.44
CA GLU A 199 13.71 -7.01 -24.41
C GLU A 199 15.04 -7.68 -24.77
N GLU A 200 15.80 -7.13 -25.73
CA GLU A 200 17.15 -7.62 -26.06
C GLU A 200 18.11 -7.54 -24.86
N VAL A 201 18.20 -6.37 -24.21
CA VAL A 201 19.08 -6.18 -23.03
C VAL A 201 18.65 -7.11 -21.89
N ARG A 202 17.34 -7.22 -21.66
CA ARG A 202 16.76 -8.15 -20.69
C ARG A 202 17.11 -9.60 -21.00
N HIS A 203 17.03 -9.99 -22.27
CA HIS A 203 17.40 -11.33 -22.73
C HIS A 203 18.87 -11.65 -22.43
N ARG A 204 19.79 -10.72 -22.74
CA ARG A 204 21.23 -10.86 -22.43
C ARG A 204 21.46 -11.07 -20.92
N VAL A 205 20.83 -10.25 -20.08
CA VAL A 205 20.93 -10.40 -18.60
C VAL A 205 20.36 -11.74 -18.13
N ARG A 206 19.27 -12.21 -18.73
CA ARG A 206 18.69 -13.52 -18.41
C ARG A 206 19.62 -14.68 -18.77
N ILE A 207 20.32 -14.59 -19.91
CA ILE A 207 21.37 -15.56 -20.28
C ILE A 207 22.47 -15.54 -19.22
N LEU A 208 22.96 -14.37 -18.82
CA LEU A 208 24.01 -14.23 -17.80
C LEU A 208 23.61 -14.86 -16.46
N CYS A 209 22.35 -14.74 -16.06
CA CYS A 209 21.84 -15.35 -14.83
C CYS A 209 21.76 -16.89 -14.89
N ASN A 210 21.79 -17.48 -16.08
CA ASN A 210 21.72 -18.93 -16.27
C ASN A 210 23.10 -19.58 -16.45
N THR A 211 24.18 -18.80 -16.45
CA THR A 211 25.55 -19.28 -16.63
C THR A 211 26.06 -20.12 -15.44
N PRO A 212 27.07 -20.99 -15.65
CA PRO A 212 27.71 -21.76 -14.58
C PRO A 212 28.28 -20.88 -13.45
N PHE A 213 28.81 -19.69 -13.80
CA PHE A 213 29.26 -18.69 -12.85
C PHE A 213 28.15 -18.28 -11.86
N PHE A 214 26.98 -17.92 -12.39
CA PHE A 214 25.85 -17.49 -11.56
C PHE A 214 25.32 -18.63 -10.68
N ARG A 215 25.26 -19.86 -11.20
CA ARG A 215 24.83 -21.04 -10.44
C ARG A 215 25.81 -21.37 -9.31
N SER A 216 27.12 -21.28 -9.57
CA SER A 216 28.16 -21.57 -8.57
C SER A 216 28.12 -20.60 -7.40
N LEU A 217 27.73 -19.33 -7.65
CA LEU A 217 27.61 -18.30 -6.63
C LEU A 217 26.23 -18.21 -5.96
N SER A 218 25.28 -19.04 -6.37
CA SER A 218 23.90 -19.02 -5.83
C SER A 218 23.81 -19.33 -4.33
N SER A 219 24.77 -20.07 -3.78
CA SER A 219 24.90 -20.37 -2.36
C SER A 219 25.49 -19.22 -1.54
N THR A 220 26.06 -18.20 -2.20
CA THR A 220 26.76 -17.10 -1.54
C THR A 220 25.81 -15.96 -1.18
N LYS A 221 26.06 -15.31 -0.04
CA LYS A 221 25.25 -14.18 0.41
C LYS A 221 25.50 -12.95 -0.48
N LEU A 222 24.40 -12.32 -0.90
CA LEU A 222 24.42 -11.04 -1.63
C LEU A 222 25.16 -9.94 -0.86
N ILE A 223 25.89 -9.10 -1.58
CA ILE A 223 26.63 -7.99 -1.00
C ILE A 223 25.68 -6.83 -0.68
N THR A 224 25.73 -6.35 0.55
CA THR A 224 24.99 -5.15 0.97
C THR A 224 25.88 -3.92 0.77
N PRO A 225 25.37 -2.82 0.18
CA PRO A 225 26.11 -1.56 0.10
C PRO A 225 26.58 -1.08 1.49
N PRO A 226 27.70 -0.35 1.59
CA PRO A 226 28.55 0.16 0.50
C PRO A 226 29.56 -0.85 -0.05
N ILE A 227 29.85 -0.78 -1.36
CA ILE A 227 30.92 -1.57 -1.99
C ILE A 227 32.27 -0.94 -1.67
N GLN A 228 33.19 -1.76 -1.17
CA GLN A 228 34.58 -1.38 -0.93
C GLN A 228 35.35 -1.38 -2.25
N ARG A 229 36.10 -0.30 -2.51
CA ARG A 229 36.97 -0.21 -3.70
C ARG A 229 38.23 -1.04 -3.45
N THR A 230 38.28 -2.23 -4.04
CA THR A 230 39.48 -3.08 -4.02
C THR A 230 40.36 -2.79 -5.23
N ASN A 231 41.63 -3.20 -5.17
CA ASN A 231 42.57 -3.04 -6.28
C ASN A 231 42.08 -3.73 -7.57
N LEU A 232 41.35 -4.84 -7.45
CA LEU A 232 40.81 -5.55 -8.60
C LEU A 232 39.63 -4.80 -9.25
N LEU A 233 38.76 -4.17 -8.44
CA LEU A 233 37.67 -3.33 -8.93
C LEU A 233 38.15 -2.04 -9.61
N VAL A 234 39.27 -1.48 -9.15
CA VAL A 234 39.82 -0.23 -9.71
C VAL A 234 40.77 -0.51 -10.88
N GLY A 235 41.62 -1.52 -10.76
CA GLY A 235 42.70 -1.80 -11.70
C GLY A 235 42.27 -2.57 -12.95
N ASN A 236 41.24 -3.44 -12.86
CA ASN A 236 40.74 -4.14 -14.04
C ASN A 236 39.62 -3.33 -14.71
N PRO A 237 39.75 -2.98 -16.02
CA PRO A 237 38.74 -2.20 -16.75
C PRO A 237 37.34 -2.82 -16.70
N ASP A 238 37.22 -4.14 -16.80
CA ASP A 238 35.93 -4.81 -16.84
C ASP A 238 35.23 -4.74 -15.47
N TYR A 239 35.95 -4.99 -14.38
CA TYR A 239 35.41 -4.89 -13.02
C TYR A 239 35.08 -3.43 -12.63
N ASN A 240 35.87 -2.48 -13.12
CA ASN A 240 35.58 -1.05 -12.96
C ASN A 240 34.29 -0.66 -13.69
N ASN A 241 34.09 -1.14 -14.92
CA ASN A 241 32.85 -0.94 -15.67
C ASN A 241 31.64 -1.57 -14.97
N ALA A 242 31.78 -2.77 -14.41
CA ALA A 242 30.73 -3.37 -13.60
C ALA A 242 30.40 -2.52 -12.34
N TYR A 243 31.42 -1.97 -11.68
CA TYR A 243 31.21 -1.06 -10.55
C TYR A 243 30.53 0.27 -10.97
N ARG A 244 30.88 0.83 -12.14
CA ARG A 244 30.20 2.01 -12.70
C ARG A 244 28.73 1.72 -13.02
N LEU A 245 28.45 0.56 -13.61
CA LEU A 245 27.08 0.10 -13.86
C LEU A 245 26.28 -0.05 -12.56
N TRP A 246 26.91 -0.57 -11.50
CA TRP A 246 26.28 -0.62 -10.18
C TRP A 246 25.90 0.77 -9.67
N LEU A 247 26.81 1.74 -9.77
CA LEU A 247 26.54 3.12 -9.35
C LEU A 247 25.45 3.75 -10.19
N PHE A 248 25.48 3.53 -11.51
CA PHE A 248 24.47 4.00 -12.45
C PHE A 248 23.07 3.52 -12.04
N ILE A 249 22.87 2.21 -11.90
CA ILE A 249 21.59 1.61 -11.49
C ILE A 249 21.16 2.10 -10.10
N SER A 250 22.11 2.33 -9.19
CA SER A 250 21.81 2.81 -7.83
C SER A 250 21.42 4.29 -7.79
N ALA A 251 21.96 5.10 -8.70
CA ALA A 251 21.65 6.53 -8.83
C ALA A 251 20.39 6.78 -9.67
N PHE A 252 20.01 5.83 -10.53
CA PHE A 252 18.88 5.95 -11.44
C PHE A 252 17.55 5.93 -10.67
N ARG A 253 17.03 7.14 -10.38
CA ARG A 253 15.74 7.35 -9.69
C ARG A 253 14.58 7.70 -10.63
N THR A 254 14.88 7.93 -11.89
CA THR A 254 13.87 8.29 -12.90
C THR A 254 13.22 7.03 -13.47
N ILE A 255 12.00 7.21 -13.97
CA ILE A 255 11.19 6.16 -14.58
C ILE A 255 11.80 5.76 -15.94
N GLY A 256 12.59 6.64 -16.57
CA GLY A 256 13.33 6.38 -17.82
C GLY A 256 12.49 6.59 -19.09
N TYR A 257 11.23 6.97 -18.96
CA TYR A 257 10.35 7.38 -20.05
C TYR A 257 9.49 8.57 -19.64
N SER A 258 9.11 9.40 -20.60
CA SER A 258 8.13 10.49 -20.49
C SER A 258 6.94 10.21 -21.41
N VAL A 259 5.73 10.33 -20.87
CA VAL A 259 4.50 10.28 -21.67
C VAL A 259 4.16 11.71 -22.08
N ALA A 260 4.29 12.01 -23.36
CA ALA A 260 3.83 13.27 -23.93
C ALA A 260 2.42 13.06 -24.47
N VAL A 261 1.44 13.78 -23.93
CA VAL A 261 0.08 13.77 -24.49
C VAL A 261 0.01 14.87 -25.53
N SER A 262 -0.14 14.48 -26.79
CA SER A 262 -0.42 15.41 -27.88
C SER A 262 -1.91 15.41 -28.15
N SER A 263 -2.57 16.57 -27.99
CA SER A 263 -4.00 16.72 -28.27
C SER A 263 -4.22 17.64 -29.46
N LYS A 264 -5.08 17.24 -30.39
CA LYS A 264 -5.58 18.08 -31.49
C LYS A 264 -7.09 18.27 -31.35
N ASP A 265 -7.54 19.50 -31.55
CA ASP A 265 -8.96 19.82 -31.64
C ASP A 265 -9.44 19.53 -33.06
N LEU A 266 -10.55 18.80 -33.19
CA LEU A 266 -11.18 18.53 -34.47
C LEU A 266 -12.22 19.60 -34.78
N PRO A 267 -12.28 20.10 -36.03
CA PRO A 267 -13.30 21.04 -36.45
C PRO A 267 -14.67 20.37 -36.55
N PHE A 268 -15.72 21.18 -36.46
CA PHE A 268 -17.11 20.78 -36.65
C PHE A 268 -17.66 21.43 -37.91
N ASP A 269 -18.41 20.69 -38.71
CA ASP A 269 -19.27 21.25 -39.76
C ASP A 269 -20.73 21.33 -39.27
N ASN A 270 -21.56 22.02 -40.07
CA ASN A 270 -22.96 22.21 -39.73
C ASN A 270 -23.75 20.89 -39.76
N ASP A 271 -23.39 19.97 -40.65
CA ASP A 271 -24.07 18.68 -40.78
C ASP A 271 -23.80 17.81 -39.54
N TYR A 272 -22.56 17.77 -39.05
CA TYR A 272 -22.21 17.06 -37.82
C TYR A 272 -22.86 17.66 -36.58
N PHE A 273 -22.96 18.99 -36.51
CA PHE A 273 -23.73 19.65 -35.45
C PHE A 273 -25.21 19.27 -35.52
N ASP A 274 -25.81 19.27 -36.72
CA ASP A 274 -27.20 18.90 -36.94
C ASP A 274 -27.48 17.44 -36.52
N ASP A 275 -26.58 16.51 -36.84
CA ASP A 275 -26.64 15.12 -36.40
C ASP A 275 -26.61 14.99 -34.87
N LEU A 276 -25.68 15.70 -34.20
CA LEU A 276 -25.58 15.69 -32.74
C LEU A 276 -26.83 16.27 -32.08
N THR A 277 -27.38 17.36 -32.61
CA THR A 277 -28.64 17.93 -32.12
C THR A 277 -29.81 16.95 -32.31
N GLY A 278 -29.82 16.20 -33.42
CA GLY A 278 -30.80 15.14 -33.68
C GLY A 278 -30.74 14.02 -32.64
N VAL A 279 -29.54 13.52 -32.31
CA VAL A 279 -29.35 12.49 -31.27
C VAL A 279 -29.86 12.98 -29.91
N VAL A 280 -29.55 14.23 -29.55
CA VAL A 280 -30.03 14.82 -28.29
C VAL A 280 -31.56 14.99 -28.31
N ALA A 281 -32.13 15.45 -29.43
CA ALA A 281 -33.57 15.62 -29.60
C ALA A 281 -34.31 14.27 -29.45
N GLU A 282 -33.80 13.21 -30.06
CA GLU A 282 -34.33 11.85 -29.88
C GLU A 282 -34.28 11.41 -28.41
N SER A 283 -33.16 11.63 -27.73
CA SER A 283 -33.00 11.27 -26.32
C SER A 283 -34.00 12.00 -25.40
N LEU A 284 -34.22 13.29 -25.64
CA LEU A 284 -35.18 14.11 -24.89
C LEU A 284 -36.63 13.71 -25.21
N LYS A 285 -36.94 13.43 -26.48
CA LYS A 285 -38.25 12.92 -26.91
C LYS A 285 -38.60 11.63 -26.17
N VAL A 286 -37.67 10.67 -26.11
CA VAL A 286 -37.83 9.41 -25.38
C VAL A 286 -38.08 9.67 -23.89
N LEU A 287 -37.33 10.58 -23.27
CA LEU A 287 -37.50 10.94 -21.86
C LEU A 287 -38.89 11.54 -21.58
N ILE A 288 -39.32 12.49 -22.40
CA ILE A 288 -40.62 13.17 -22.25
C ILE A 288 -41.75 12.14 -22.41
N LYS A 289 -41.71 11.34 -23.46
CA LYS A 289 -42.70 10.27 -23.71
C LYS A 289 -42.77 9.27 -22.58
N ASN A 290 -41.62 8.81 -22.10
CA ASN A 290 -41.57 7.85 -20.99
C ASN A 290 -42.20 8.42 -19.72
N ASN A 291 -41.91 9.69 -19.40
CA ASN A 291 -42.50 10.37 -18.25
C ASN A 291 -44.02 10.53 -18.37
N VAL A 292 -44.55 10.68 -19.59
CA VAL A 292 -45.99 10.79 -19.86
C VAL A 292 -46.67 9.42 -19.77
N LEU A 293 -46.12 8.42 -20.45
CA LEU A 293 -46.68 7.05 -20.48
C LEU A 293 -46.69 6.39 -19.10
N ARG A 294 -45.64 6.62 -18.29
CA ARG A 294 -45.51 6.03 -16.95
C ARG A 294 -45.88 6.99 -15.83
N ALA A 295 -46.53 8.11 -16.16
CA ALA A 295 -46.90 9.16 -15.20
C ALA A 295 -47.70 8.61 -14.01
N GLU A 296 -48.63 7.69 -14.25
CA GLU A 296 -49.46 7.11 -13.20
C GLU A 296 -48.68 6.17 -12.27
N GLN A 297 -47.76 5.38 -12.83
CA GLN A 297 -46.87 4.50 -12.08
C GLN A 297 -45.89 5.31 -11.21
N TYR A 298 -45.40 6.45 -11.72
CA TYR A 298 -44.49 7.32 -10.98
C TYR A 298 -45.17 8.14 -9.88
N LYS A 299 -46.50 8.37 -9.93
CA LYS A 299 -47.23 9.05 -8.84
C LYS A 299 -47.17 8.29 -7.50
N GLY A 300 -47.04 6.97 -7.54
CA GLY A 300 -46.95 6.13 -6.34
C GLY A 300 -45.56 6.13 -5.67
N ILE A 301 -44.54 6.70 -6.31
CA ILE A 301 -43.17 6.72 -5.79
C ILE A 301 -43.00 7.93 -4.86
N LYS A 302 -42.73 7.68 -3.57
CA LYS A 302 -42.48 8.75 -2.59
C LYS A 302 -41.20 9.51 -2.97
N LEU A 303 -41.34 10.81 -3.26
CA LEU A 303 -40.22 11.72 -3.49
C LEU A 303 -39.33 11.78 -2.23
N THR A 304 -38.07 11.34 -2.35
CA THR A 304 -37.07 11.46 -1.28
C THR A 304 -36.50 12.88 -1.31
N GLY A 305 -36.92 13.72 -0.37
CA GLY A 305 -36.44 15.10 -0.28
C GLY A 305 -34.97 15.16 0.14
N ARG A 306 -34.11 15.74 -0.71
CA ARG A 306 -32.76 16.15 -0.32
C ARG A 306 -32.87 17.44 0.49
N LYS A 307 -32.64 17.38 1.81
CA LYS A 307 -32.64 18.58 2.69
C LYS A 307 -31.50 19.51 2.28
N VAL A 308 -31.80 20.58 1.54
CA VAL A 308 -30.85 21.67 1.29
C VAL A 308 -30.82 22.56 2.54
N LYS A 309 -29.74 22.47 3.33
CA LYS A 309 -29.54 23.34 4.51
C LYS A 309 -29.22 24.77 4.03
N ARG A 310 -30.19 25.70 4.11
CA ARG A 310 -29.88 27.15 4.03
C ARG A 310 -29.21 27.60 5.33
N TYR A 311 -28.30 28.58 5.25
CA TYR A 311 -27.63 29.10 6.44
C TYR A 311 -28.61 29.93 7.28
N THR A 312 -28.54 29.78 8.60
CA THR A 312 -29.16 30.69 9.57
C THR A 312 -28.04 31.45 10.26
N ALA A 313 -28.09 32.78 10.20
CA ALA A 313 -27.20 33.62 10.98
C ALA A 313 -27.72 33.66 12.42
N TYR A 314 -26.96 33.14 13.38
CA TYR A 314 -27.33 33.20 14.81
C TYR A 314 -26.61 34.36 15.50
N LYS A 315 -27.39 35.28 16.08
CA LYS A 315 -26.94 36.20 17.14
C LYS A 315 -26.85 35.41 18.45
N LYS A 316 -25.76 35.60 19.20
CA LYS A 316 -25.48 34.92 20.48
C LYS A 316 -26.41 35.39 21.61
N SER A 317 -26.98 34.45 22.36
CA SER A 317 -27.19 34.60 23.81
C SER A 317 -27.61 33.27 24.48
N ALA A 318 -26.93 32.98 25.60
CA ALA A 318 -27.29 32.18 26.78
C ALA A 318 -27.57 30.66 26.72
N LEU A 319 -26.70 29.94 27.44
CA LEU A 319 -26.82 28.70 28.24
C LEU A 319 -28.26 28.15 28.49
N ASP A 320 -28.57 26.89 28.15
CA ASP A 320 -28.55 25.74 29.09
C ASP A 320 -29.02 24.40 28.46
N THR A 321 -28.48 23.30 29.00
CA THR A 321 -28.90 21.87 29.04
C THR A 321 -29.75 21.22 27.96
N GLY A 322 -29.27 20.06 27.47
CA GLY A 322 -30.14 19.01 26.92
C GLY A 322 -29.46 18.14 25.87
N ALA A 323 -29.31 16.85 26.17
CA ALA A 323 -28.73 15.86 25.29
C ALA A 323 -29.48 15.73 23.96
N GLY A 324 -28.73 15.64 22.86
CA GLY A 324 -29.18 15.05 21.60
C GLY A 324 -29.41 16.02 20.46
N ALA A 325 -28.34 16.35 19.72
CA ALA A 325 -28.40 16.57 18.27
C ALA A 325 -26.98 16.79 17.73
N GLU A 326 -26.56 15.88 16.85
CA GLU A 326 -25.78 16.17 15.64
C GLU A 326 -24.68 17.24 15.77
N TYR A 327 -23.53 16.86 16.34
CA TYR A 327 -22.26 17.42 15.92
C TYR A 327 -22.06 17.09 14.44
N ASN A 328 -22.46 18.00 13.54
CA ASN A 328 -21.69 18.36 12.34
C ASN A 328 -22.36 19.49 11.55
N LYS A 329 -21.78 20.68 11.67
CA LYS A 329 -21.70 21.64 10.56
C LYS A 329 -20.25 22.07 10.40
N LEU A 330 -19.59 21.38 9.47
CA LEU A 330 -18.47 21.81 8.63
C LEU A 330 -18.08 23.30 8.76
N VAL A 331 -16.87 23.52 9.25
CA VAL A 331 -15.95 24.49 8.66
C VAL A 331 -14.89 23.67 7.92
N LEU A 332 -14.54 24.14 6.73
CA LEU A 332 -13.73 23.53 5.69
C LEU A 332 -12.49 22.75 6.16
N GLY A 333 -12.34 21.54 5.60
CA GLY A 333 -11.06 20.89 5.30
C GLY A 333 -10.38 20.13 6.45
N GLY A 334 -10.65 18.82 6.58
CA GLY A 334 -9.85 17.96 7.47
C GLY A 334 -10.16 16.46 7.44
N ASP A 335 -11.39 16.04 7.15
CA ASP A 335 -11.82 14.66 7.47
C ASP A 335 -11.73 13.62 6.35
N GLY A 336 -11.42 13.99 5.10
CA GLY A 336 -11.23 13.01 4.02
C GLY A 336 -10.03 12.09 4.27
N ILE A 337 -8.98 12.63 4.89
CA ILE A 337 -7.75 11.92 5.22
C ILE A 337 -7.99 10.97 6.40
N ASN A 338 -8.69 11.43 7.44
CA ASN A 338 -8.94 10.64 8.66
C ASN A 338 -9.88 9.45 8.44
N GLN A 339 -10.88 9.56 7.56
CA GLN A 339 -11.84 8.47 7.32
C GLN A 339 -11.24 7.30 6.54
N TYR A 340 -10.41 7.59 5.55
CA TYR A 340 -9.67 6.57 4.79
C TYR A 340 -8.71 5.77 5.68
N TYR A 341 -7.92 6.47 6.51
CA TYR A 341 -7.01 5.80 7.45
C TYR A 341 -7.77 5.04 8.54
N TYR A 342 -8.91 5.56 9.01
CA TYR A 342 -9.77 4.88 9.98
C TYR A 342 -10.32 3.55 9.44
N GLU A 343 -10.80 3.53 8.20
CA GLU A 343 -11.31 2.30 7.57
C GLU A 343 -10.22 1.25 7.35
N LYS A 344 -9.03 1.67 6.87
CA LYS A 344 -7.88 0.77 6.75
C LYS A 344 -7.40 0.24 8.10
N MET A 345 -7.36 1.07 9.14
CA MET A 345 -6.99 0.63 10.50
C MET A 345 -8.02 -0.33 11.08
N LYS A 346 -9.31 -0.08 10.88
CA LYS A 346 -10.40 -0.98 11.31
C LYS A 346 -10.30 -2.34 10.62
N ALA A 347 -9.97 -2.36 9.33
CA ALA A 347 -9.74 -3.60 8.57
C ALA A 347 -8.52 -4.37 9.10
N LEU A 348 -7.44 -3.67 9.46
CA LEU A 348 -6.22 -4.26 10.00
C LEU A 348 -6.41 -4.84 11.41
N VAL A 349 -7.18 -4.16 12.28
CA VAL A 349 -7.54 -4.71 13.60
C VAL A 349 -8.44 -5.94 13.45
N LYS A 350 -9.38 -5.93 12.51
CA LYS A 350 -10.27 -7.07 12.22
C LYS A 350 -9.53 -8.26 11.61
N SER A 351 -8.48 -8.03 10.83
CA SER A 351 -7.64 -9.10 10.28
C SER A 351 -6.72 -9.72 11.35
N VAL A 352 -6.24 -8.93 12.30
CA VAL A 352 -5.48 -9.42 13.46
C VAL A 352 -6.37 -10.22 14.41
N SER A 353 -7.61 -9.81 14.67
CA SER A 353 -8.54 -10.56 15.55
C SER A 353 -9.06 -11.86 14.93
N LYS A 354 -9.06 -12.00 13.60
CA LYS A 354 -9.50 -13.21 12.90
C LYS A 354 -8.44 -14.31 12.81
N LYS A 355 -7.16 -13.98 13.00
CA LYS A 355 -6.03 -14.94 12.87
C LYS A 355 -5.64 -15.63 14.19
N SER A 356 -6.21 -15.24 15.32
CA SER A 356 -5.97 -15.87 16.62
C SER A 356 -7.07 -16.89 16.93
N THR A 357 -6.94 -18.11 16.41
CA THR A 357 -7.62 -19.28 17.01
C THR A 357 -7.02 -19.52 18.39
N ALA A 358 -7.88 -19.60 19.39
CA ALA A 358 -7.54 -19.64 20.80
C ALA A 358 -6.56 -20.78 21.17
N LYS A 359 -5.33 -20.41 21.55
CA LYS A 359 -4.49 -21.07 22.56
C LYS A 359 -3.46 -20.05 23.09
N ASP A 360 -3.27 -20.03 24.40
CA ASP A 360 -2.19 -19.41 25.20
C ASP A 360 -2.20 -17.91 25.57
N VAL A 361 -1.89 -17.67 26.85
CA VAL A 361 -1.70 -16.36 27.54
C VAL A 361 -0.59 -15.51 26.91
N GLU A 362 0.33 -16.14 26.19
CA GLU A 362 1.47 -15.51 25.53
C GLU A 362 1.05 -14.68 24.30
N ASP A 363 -0.01 -15.10 23.61
CA ASP A 363 -0.56 -14.37 22.48
C ASP A 363 -1.32 -13.11 22.91
N ILE A 364 -1.94 -13.10 24.09
CA ILE A 364 -2.54 -11.88 24.68
C ILE A 364 -1.46 -10.86 25.05
N LYS A 365 -0.33 -11.32 25.60
CA LYS A 365 0.83 -10.44 25.85
C LYS A 365 1.40 -9.87 24.55
N ARG A 366 1.49 -10.68 23.48
CA ARG A 366 1.89 -10.22 22.14
C ARG A 366 0.89 -9.23 21.53
N ILE A 367 -0.41 -9.46 21.65
CA ILE A 367 -1.45 -8.54 21.18
C ILE A 367 -1.38 -7.20 21.92
N ASN A 368 -1.23 -7.20 23.25
CA ASN A 368 -1.08 -5.99 24.05
C ASN A 368 0.25 -5.25 23.75
N ALA A 369 1.34 -6.00 23.54
CA ALA A 369 2.62 -5.43 23.13
C ALA A 369 2.55 -4.80 21.73
N ASN A 370 1.84 -5.45 20.80
CA ASN A 370 1.59 -4.93 19.46
C ASN A 370 0.70 -3.68 19.49
N PHE A 371 -0.35 -3.66 20.31
CA PHE A 371 -1.18 -2.47 20.52
C PHE A 371 -0.38 -1.29 21.08
N ARG A 372 0.46 -1.53 22.10
CA ARG A 372 1.32 -0.50 22.68
C ARG A 372 2.33 0.03 21.66
N ARG A 373 2.97 -0.84 20.87
CA ARG A 373 3.90 -0.46 19.80
C ARG A 373 3.18 0.35 18.71
N PHE A 374 1.99 -0.09 18.32
CA PHE A 374 1.14 0.59 17.35
C PHE A 374 0.72 1.99 17.82
N TYR A 375 0.19 2.12 19.04
CA TYR A 375 -0.20 3.42 19.60
C TYR A 375 0.99 4.38 19.71
N LYS A 376 2.16 3.88 20.14
CA LYS A 376 3.39 4.68 20.16
C LYS A 376 3.80 5.14 18.75
N GLY A 377 3.68 4.27 17.74
CA GLY A 377 3.94 4.62 16.35
C GLY A 377 2.99 5.72 15.83
N LEU A 378 1.68 5.55 16.08
CA LEU A 378 0.66 6.52 15.68
C LEU A 378 0.85 7.87 16.38
N SER A 379 1.13 7.85 17.69
CA SER A 379 1.38 9.08 18.46
C SER A 379 2.64 9.80 17.96
N LYS A 380 3.69 9.08 17.55
CA LYS A 380 4.88 9.71 16.95
C LYS A 380 4.55 10.42 15.64
N ILE A 381 3.80 9.77 14.74
CA ILE A 381 3.40 10.36 13.45
C ILE A 381 2.50 11.58 13.69
N ASN A 382 1.51 11.46 14.57
CA ASN A 382 0.59 12.55 14.87
C ASN A 382 1.31 13.75 15.51
N ASN A 383 2.21 13.50 16.47
CA ASN A 383 2.98 14.55 17.13
C ASN A 383 3.98 15.22 16.17
N ALA A 384 4.58 14.47 15.24
CA ALA A 384 5.45 15.02 14.21
C ALA A 384 4.68 15.92 13.23
N LEU A 385 3.50 15.47 12.77
CA LEU A 385 2.64 16.25 11.89
C LEU A 385 2.14 17.54 12.59
N LEU A 386 1.77 17.45 13.87
CA LEU A 386 1.41 18.61 14.68
C LEU A 386 2.60 19.60 14.80
N TYR A 387 3.81 19.10 15.04
CA TYR A 387 5.02 19.93 15.08
C TYR A 387 5.27 20.64 13.75
N ASP A 388 5.17 19.94 12.64
CA ASP A 388 5.40 20.50 11.30
C ASP A 388 4.36 21.57 10.97
N ILE A 389 3.07 21.35 11.27
CA ILE A 389 2.02 22.37 11.07
C ILE A 389 2.26 23.60 11.95
N MET A 390 2.65 23.40 13.21
CA MET A 390 2.93 24.51 14.13
C MET A 390 4.14 25.33 13.68
N LYS A 391 5.17 24.66 13.16
CA LYS A 391 6.41 25.26 12.68
C LYS A 391 6.21 25.96 11.34
N LEU A 392 5.56 25.34 10.35
CA LEU A 392 5.29 25.92 9.03
C LEU A 392 4.52 27.24 9.15
N GLY A 393 3.43 27.26 9.93
CA GLY A 393 2.63 28.47 10.09
C GLY A 393 3.33 29.60 10.87
N ALA A 394 4.29 29.29 11.75
CA ALA A 394 5.08 30.30 12.47
C ALA A 394 6.27 30.79 11.63
N GLU A 395 6.93 29.90 10.90
CA GLU A 395 8.04 30.24 10.01
C GLU A 395 7.57 31.06 8.81
N GLU A 396 6.45 30.70 8.17
CA GLU A 396 5.88 31.49 7.07
C GLU A 396 5.52 32.92 7.48
N LYS A 397 5.01 33.12 8.70
CA LYS A 397 4.56 34.43 9.18
C LYS A 397 5.69 35.37 9.58
N TYR A 398 6.80 34.84 10.12
CA TYR A 398 7.89 35.66 10.68
C TYR A 398 9.20 35.62 9.87
N LYS A 399 9.42 34.62 9.00
CA LYS A 399 10.55 34.62 8.04
C LYS A 399 10.26 35.47 6.78
N SER A 400 8.99 35.64 6.41
CA SER A 400 8.58 36.50 5.28
C SER A 400 8.54 37.99 5.62
N ALA A 401 8.65 38.36 6.90
CA ALA A 401 8.64 39.74 7.35
C ALA A 401 10.00 40.43 7.05
N PRO A 402 10.02 41.59 6.37
CA PRO A 402 11.27 42.28 6.02
C PRO A 402 12.10 42.62 7.26
N ALA A 403 13.38 42.26 7.24
CA ALA A 403 14.28 42.39 8.38
C ALA A 403 15.67 42.88 7.94
N ASP A 404 15.83 44.20 7.88
CA ASP A 404 17.04 44.87 7.37
C ASP A 404 18.20 44.87 8.38
N THR A 405 17.97 44.48 9.64
CA THR A 405 18.97 44.50 10.72
C THR A 405 18.98 43.19 11.50
N VAL A 406 20.18 42.74 11.93
CA VAL A 406 20.37 41.51 12.71
C VAL A 406 19.51 41.49 13.98
N LEU A 407 19.28 42.66 14.60
CA LEU A 407 18.42 42.80 15.78
C LEU A 407 16.94 42.49 15.47
N LYS A 408 16.42 42.95 14.33
CA LYS A 408 15.04 42.66 13.89
C LYS A 408 14.85 41.19 13.54
N LYS A 409 15.87 40.52 12.97
CA LYS A 409 15.85 39.07 12.74
C LYS A 409 15.70 38.29 14.06
N LYS A 410 16.51 38.62 15.07
CA LYS A 410 16.40 38.00 16.41
C LYS A 410 15.07 38.30 17.10
N GLN A 411 14.49 39.49 16.91
CA GLN A 411 13.16 39.82 17.44
C GLN A 411 12.03 39.03 16.75
N ASN A 412 12.13 38.79 15.44
CA ASN A 412 11.16 37.98 14.70
C ASN A 412 11.27 36.49 15.09
N GLU A 413 12.47 35.97 15.29
CA GLU A 413 12.69 34.62 15.83
C GLU A 413 12.11 34.46 17.24
N LEU A 414 12.30 35.45 18.12
CA LEU A 414 11.71 35.46 19.46
C LEU A 414 10.17 35.44 19.40
N LYS A 415 9.57 36.22 18.49
CA LYS A 415 8.11 36.24 18.28
C LYS A 415 7.59 34.90 17.75
N ALA A 416 8.31 34.28 16.81
CA ALA A 416 7.98 32.96 16.29
C ALA A 416 8.02 31.89 17.39
N GLN A 417 9.09 31.86 18.21
CA GLN A 417 9.18 30.94 19.35
C GLN A 417 8.09 31.17 20.40
N ARG A 418 7.69 32.42 20.67
CA ARG A 418 6.57 32.73 21.57
C ARG A 418 5.24 32.22 21.04
N GLU A 419 4.97 32.36 19.75
CA GLU A 419 3.74 31.78 19.16
C GLU A 419 3.75 30.25 19.20
N ILE A 420 4.88 29.62 18.88
CA ILE A 420 5.04 28.16 19.00
C ILE A 420 4.78 27.71 20.44
N SER A 421 5.36 28.40 21.43
CA SER A 421 5.17 28.10 22.85
C SER A 421 3.69 28.23 23.28
N LYS A 422 2.98 29.28 22.84
CA LYS A 422 1.54 29.42 23.10
C LYS A 422 0.71 28.29 22.50
N LYS A 423 1.03 27.87 21.27
CA LYS A 423 0.35 26.74 20.61
C LYS A 423 0.61 25.42 21.35
N TYR A 424 1.82 25.23 21.86
CA TYR A 424 2.15 24.07 22.70
C TYR A 424 1.39 24.08 24.04
N SER A 425 1.24 25.23 24.68
CA SER A 425 0.41 25.36 25.90
C SER A 425 -1.02 24.91 25.66
N LEU A 426 -1.63 25.39 24.56
CA LEU A 426 -2.98 24.97 24.17
C LEU A 426 -3.07 23.47 23.87
N LEU A 427 -2.05 22.90 23.21
CA LEU A 427 -2.01 21.47 22.94
C LEU A 427 -1.96 20.64 24.25
N VAL A 428 -1.22 21.11 25.25
CA VAL A 428 -1.19 20.47 26.58
C VAL A 428 -2.58 20.47 27.21
N GLU A 429 -3.24 21.62 27.23
CA GLU A 429 -4.61 21.75 27.77
C GLU A 429 -5.60 20.80 27.06
N LEU A 430 -5.53 20.71 25.73
CA LEU A 430 -6.37 19.79 24.95
C LEU A 430 -6.08 18.32 25.27
N LYS A 431 -4.80 17.97 25.46
CA LYS A 431 -4.38 16.59 25.81
C LYS A 431 -4.80 16.22 27.22
N GLU A 432 -4.79 17.15 28.15
CA GLU A 432 -5.29 16.96 29.51
C GLU A 432 -6.81 16.70 29.51
N ALA A 433 -7.57 17.49 28.75
CA ALA A 433 -9.02 17.27 28.58
C ALA A 433 -9.33 15.91 27.94
N GLU A 434 -8.57 15.49 26.92
CA GLU A 434 -8.69 14.15 26.32
C GLU A 434 -8.38 13.04 27.36
N LEU A 435 -7.34 13.22 28.18
CA LEU A 435 -6.96 12.28 29.22
C LEU A 435 -8.07 12.16 30.28
N GLU A 436 -8.69 13.25 30.69
CA GLU A 436 -9.82 13.24 31.62
C GLU A 436 -11.02 12.49 31.06
N SER A 437 -11.37 12.72 29.79
CA SER A 437 -12.42 11.97 29.09
C SER A 437 -12.13 10.47 29.06
N LEU A 438 -10.88 10.08 28.82
CA LEU A 438 -10.45 8.68 28.82
C LEU A 438 -10.51 8.06 30.22
N LYS A 439 -10.06 8.78 31.26
CA LYS A 439 -10.18 8.35 32.66
C LYS A 439 -11.64 8.12 33.06
N ALA A 440 -12.56 9.01 32.66
CA ALA A 440 -13.98 8.85 32.92
C ALA A 440 -14.57 7.60 32.24
N LYS A 441 -14.18 7.32 30.99
CA LYS A 441 -14.58 6.10 30.28
C LYS A 441 -14.04 4.84 30.95
N GLU A 442 -12.78 4.87 31.39
CA GLU A 442 -12.16 3.76 32.12
C GLU A 442 -12.91 3.46 33.42
N LEU A 443 -13.26 4.49 34.20
CA LEU A 443 -14.05 4.35 35.43
C LEU A 443 -15.44 3.74 35.15
N SER A 444 -16.11 4.19 34.09
CA SER A 444 -17.40 3.63 33.68
C SER A 444 -17.30 2.15 33.32
N ILE A 445 -16.23 1.75 32.61
CA ILE A 445 -15.98 0.34 32.25
C ILE A 445 -15.66 -0.48 33.51
N LYS A 446 -14.84 0.04 34.42
CA LYS A 446 -14.52 -0.61 35.72
C LYS A 446 -15.77 -0.83 36.57
N GLN A 447 -16.69 0.13 36.59
CA GLN A 447 -17.97 -0.02 37.30
C GLN A 447 -18.84 -1.11 36.66
N LYS A 448 -18.90 -1.19 35.33
CA LYS A 448 -19.60 -2.28 34.63
C LYS A 448 -18.97 -3.65 34.91
N LEU A 449 -17.63 -3.72 34.94
CA LEU A 449 -16.89 -4.94 35.28
C LEU A 449 -17.26 -5.44 36.68
N ARG A 450 -17.23 -4.56 37.69
CA ARG A 450 -17.62 -4.92 39.07
C ARG A 450 -19.06 -5.44 39.15
N LYS A 451 -20.00 -4.84 38.42
CA LYS A 451 -21.38 -5.34 38.37
C LYS A 451 -21.46 -6.75 37.78
N LEU A 452 -20.71 -7.01 36.71
CA LEU A 452 -20.65 -8.34 36.09
C LEU A 452 -19.98 -9.37 37.00
N GLU A 453 -18.92 -9.01 37.73
CA GLU A 453 -18.27 -9.89 38.70
C GLU A 453 -19.25 -10.31 39.80
N VAL A 454 -19.98 -9.36 40.39
CA VAL A 454 -21.02 -9.63 41.40
C VAL A 454 -22.14 -10.51 40.83
N ASP A 455 -22.60 -10.25 39.60
CA ASP A 455 -23.61 -11.08 38.93
C ASP A 455 -23.14 -12.53 38.71
N VAL A 456 -21.87 -12.72 38.33
CA VAL A 456 -21.27 -14.05 38.14
C VAL A 456 -21.16 -14.78 39.48
N GLU A 457 -20.69 -14.11 40.53
CA GLU A 457 -20.60 -14.69 41.87
C GLU A 457 -21.97 -15.09 42.41
N ALA A 458 -22.99 -14.24 42.24
CA ALA A 458 -24.36 -14.55 42.62
C ALA A 458 -24.93 -15.76 41.86
N ARG A 459 -24.61 -15.91 40.57
CA ARG A 459 -25.01 -17.08 39.77
C ARG A 459 -24.31 -18.36 40.23
N LEU A 460 -23.00 -18.30 40.49
CA LEU A 460 -22.24 -19.43 41.03
C LEU A 460 -22.75 -19.86 42.42
N TYR A 461 -23.11 -18.90 43.27
CA TYR A 461 -23.71 -19.19 44.58
C TYR A 461 -25.08 -19.88 44.44
N LYS A 462 -25.95 -19.39 43.55
CA LYS A 462 -27.24 -20.03 43.24
C LYS A 462 -27.07 -21.44 42.67
N GLU A 463 -26.05 -21.66 41.85
CA GLU A 463 -25.76 -22.96 41.27
C GLU A 463 -25.24 -23.95 42.32
N LYS A 464 -24.38 -23.51 43.24
CA LYS A 464 -23.95 -24.29 44.43
C LYS A 464 -25.13 -24.64 45.32
N GLN A 465 -26.02 -23.68 45.62
CA GLN A 465 -27.26 -23.89 46.38
C GLN A 465 -28.18 -24.92 45.71
N LYS A 466 -28.36 -24.85 44.38
CA LYS A 466 -29.14 -25.85 43.62
C LYS A 466 -28.50 -27.24 43.65
N LYS A 467 -27.18 -27.34 43.60
CA LYS A 467 -26.46 -28.63 43.75
C LYS A 467 -26.68 -29.21 45.15
N ILE A 468 -26.53 -28.41 46.20
CA ILE A 468 -26.78 -28.84 47.60
C ILE A 468 -28.23 -29.28 47.79
N LEU A 469 -29.20 -28.58 47.20
CA LEU A 469 -30.62 -28.95 47.27
C LEU A 469 -30.93 -30.25 46.51
N LYS A 470 -30.26 -30.50 45.38
CA LYS A 470 -30.32 -31.79 44.66
C LYS A 470 -29.71 -32.93 45.48
N THR A 471 -28.59 -32.70 46.15
CA THR A 471 -27.97 -33.70 47.04
C THR A 471 -28.86 -34.01 48.25
N LYS A 472 -29.52 -32.99 48.85
CA LYS A 472 -30.49 -33.21 49.93
C LYS A 472 -31.78 -33.94 49.49
N LYS A 473 -32.22 -33.78 48.23
CA LYS A 473 -33.31 -34.59 47.67
C LYS A 473 -32.88 -36.05 47.47
N PHE A 474 -31.66 -36.30 46.98
CA PHE A 474 -31.11 -37.66 46.87
C PHE A 474 -30.99 -38.40 48.22
N VAL A 475 -30.77 -37.69 49.33
CA VAL A 475 -30.73 -38.29 50.69
C VAL A 475 -32.13 -38.57 51.25
N LYS A 476 -33.18 -37.90 50.77
CA LYS A 476 -34.58 -38.19 51.17
C LYS A 476 -35.22 -39.35 50.42
N ASP A 477 -34.70 -39.68 49.22
CA ASP A 477 -35.23 -40.74 48.36
C ASP A 477 -34.41 -42.05 48.46
N ALA A 478 -33.52 -42.17 49.46
CA ALA A 478 -32.78 -43.41 49.77
C ALA A 478 -33.54 -44.21 50.85
N PRO A 479 -33.81 -45.52 50.66
CA PRO A 479 -34.57 -46.34 51.60
C PRO A 479 -33.81 -46.58 52.91
N PRO A 480 -34.49 -46.76 54.05
CA PRO A 480 -33.83 -46.99 55.34
C PRO A 480 -33.07 -48.32 55.32
N GLN A 481 -31.74 -48.24 55.49
CA GLN A 481 -30.91 -49.40 55.80
C GLN A 481 -30.87 -49.57 57.32
N GLU A 482 -31.37 -50.72 57.78
CA GLU A 482 -31.22 -51.19 59.15
C GLU A 482 -29.74 -51.32 59.50
N ILE A 483 -29.35 -50.70 60.61
CA ILE A 483 -28.11 -51.01 61.31
C ILE A 483 -28.52 -51.60 62.65
N ASP A 484 -28.38 -52.92 62.74
CA ASP A 484 -28.52 -53.72 63.95
C ASP A 484 -27.29 -53.48 64.85
N LEU A 485 -27.56 -53.23 66.13
CA LEU A 485 -26.59 -52.93 67.17
C LEU A 485 -26.23 -54.23 67.91
N LYS A 486 -25.04 -54.77 67.64
CA LYS A 486 -24.25 -55.61 68.57
C LYS A 486 -22.78 -55.26 68.32
N SER A 487 -22.19 -54.37 69.13
CA SER A 487 -21.54 -54.62 70.42
C SER A 487 -20.30 -55.51 70.30
N ASP A 488 -19.31 -55.16 71.13
CA ASP A 488 -18.03 -55.83 71.42
C ASP A 488 -16.87 -55.14 70.67
N GLU A 489 -16.23 -54.15 71.29
CA GLU A 489 -15.23 -54.26 72.37
C GLU A 489 -13.91 -54.90 71.91
N ASP A 490 -12.82 -54.23 72.34
CA ASP A 490 -11.40 -54.57 72.24
C ASP A 490 -10.66 -54.09 70.97
N LYS A 491 -9.74 -53.10 71.07
CA LYS A 491 -8.34 -53.21 71.54
C LYS A 491 -7.61 -54.25 70.67
N GLU A 492 -6.62 -53.93 69.84
CA GLU A 492 -5.39 -53.13 70.02
C GLU A 492 -4.83 -52.73 68.64
#